data_AF-A0AAU3SCX2-F1
#
_entry.id   AF-A0AAU3SCX2-F1
#
_cell.length_a   1.000
_cell.length_b   1.000
_cell.length_c   1.000
_cell.angle_alpha   90.00
_cell.angle_beta   90.00
_cell.angle_gamma   90.00
#
_symmetry.space_group_name_H-M   'P 1'
#
loop_
_entity.id
_entity.type
_entity.pdbx_description
1 polymer ?
#
loop_
_entity_poly.entity_id
_entity_poly.type
_entity_poly.pdbx_seq_one_letter_code
_entity_poly.pdbx_strand_id
1 'polypeptide(L)'
;MSLVGYHGYKSPADLESMKDGLRPTEGGEGNHDPNWQGFYLAATARDAAGYAGNGEGNGAGGVVRVTLPDGVTVQTVDKKDVNVTGDGDHDSEQLRKLKEKLGIGPDEQLMEALGSRNTVLQVTVPGEGGTRAVEETIVPWQIAEHATVEQVIGFDDSMRGAAAAADYVATGTRPSDRDAPFWDLADIAGTDHLSPPAAPPAPQPADGEASGSTADAGHPYSHDEL
;
A
#
# COMPACT_ATOMS: atom_id res chain seq x y z
N MET A 1 -17.15 20.12 -0.85
CA MET A 1 -15.85 19.45 -0.95
C MET A 1 -16.14 17.98 -1.00
N SER A 2 -15.62 17.30 -2.01
CA SER A 2 -15.81 15.86 -2.19
C SER A 2 -14.89 15.09 -1.25
N LEU A 3 -15.40 14.01 -0.64
CA LEU A 3 -14.58 13.13 0.20
C LEU A 3 -13.78 12.18 -0.71
N VAL A 4 -12.49 11.99 -0.40
CA VAL A 4 -11.60 11.11 -1.15
C VAL A 4 -11.04 10.05 -0.21
N GLY A 5 -11.02 8.81 -0.68
CA GLY A 5 -10.34 7.69 -0.01
C GLY A 5 -9.69 6.74 -1.01
N TYR A 6 -9.10 5.66 -0.52
CA TYR A 6 -8.36 4.70 -1.33
C TYR A 6 -8.83 3.27 -1.06
N HIS A 7 -8.89 2.44 -2.10
CA HIS A 7 -9.31 1.05 -1.99
C HIS A 7 -8.29 0.13 -2.68
N GLY A 8 -7.92 -0.96 -2.01
CA GLY A 8 -7.08 -2.00 -2.60
C GLY A 8 -7.93 -2.99 -3.39
N TYR A 9 -7.59 -3.23 -4.65
CA TYR A 9 -8.25 -4.24 -5.48
C TYR A 9 -7.31 -5.43 -5.70
N LYS A 10 -7.87 -6.62 -5.89
CA LYS A 10 -7.11 -7.89 -5.80
C LYS A 10 -6.55 -8.35 -7.14
N SER A 11 -7.22 -8.02 -8.24
CA SER A 11 -6.86 -8.44 -9.59
C SER A 11 -7.21 -7.37 -10.63
N PRO A 12 -6.60 -7.40 -11.83
CA PRO A 12 -7.02 -6.52 -12.93
C PRO A 12 -8.51 -6.64 -13.28
N ALA A 13 -9.11 -7.83 -13.12
CA ALA A 13 -10.55 -8.02 -13.34
C ALA A 13 -11.41 -7.23 -12.33
N ASP A 14 -10.97 -7.12 -11.08
CA ASP A 14 -11.66 -6.30 -10.08
C ASP A 14 -11.60 -4.82 -10.44
N LEU A 15 -10.46 -4.34 -10.97
CA LEU A 15 -10.34 -2.96 -11.42
C LEU A 15 -11.31 -2.64 -12.55
N GLU A 16 -11.45 -3.52 -13.54
CA GLU A 16 -12.42 -3.32 -14.62
C GLU A 16 -13.86 -3.36 -14.09
N SER A 17 -14.18 -4.31 -13.21
CA SER A 17 -15.49 -4.38 -12.55
C SER A 17 -15.82 -3.09 -11.78
N MET A 18 -14.86 -2.55 -11.01
CA MET A 18 -15.03 -1.30 -10.26
C MET A 18 -15.26 -0.07 -11.15
N LYS A 19 -14.77 -0.08 -12.40
CA LYS A 19 -15.06 0.99 -13.37
C LYS A 19 -16.50 0.93 -13.89
N ASP A 20 -17.07 -0.28 -13.95
CA ASP A 20 -18.46 -0.50 -14.36
C ASP A 20 -19.45 -0.27 -13.20
N GLY A 21 -19.03 -0.55 -11.97
CA GLY A 21 -19.78 -0.25 -10.75
C GLY A 21 -19.09 -0.76 -9.48
N LEU A 22 -19.22 -0.03 -8.37
CA LEU A 22 -18.54 -0.39 -7.11
C LEU A 22 -19.25 -1.50 -6.32
N ARG A 23 -20.57 -1.63 -6.43
CA ARG A 23 -21.32 -2.62 -5.66
C ARG A 23 -21.19 -4.02 -6.28
N PRO A 24 -20.62 -5.01 -5.56
CA PRO A 24 -20.60 -6.38 -6.06
C PRO A 24 -22.02 -6.94 -6.11
N THR A 25 -22.33 -7.71 -7.14
CA THR A 25 -23.64 -8.37 -7.30
C THR A 25 -23.73 -9.71 -6.58
N GLU A 26 -22.60 -10.22 -6.07
CA GLU A 26 -22.47 -11.50 -5.38
C GLU A 26 -21.51 -11.39 -4.19
N GLY A 27 -21.65 -12.28 -3.21
CA GLY A 27 -20.77 -12.35 -2.05
C GLY A 27 -21.26 -11.50 -0.86
N GLY A 28 -20.34 -11.20 0.06
CA GLY A 28 -20.66 -10.53 1.32
C GLY A 28 -20.78 -9.01 1.26
N GLU A 29 -20.72 -8.38 0.07
CA GLU A 29 -20.84 -6.91 -0.06
C GLU A 29 -19.96 -6.10 0.92
N GLY A 30 -18.73 -6.57 1.13
CA GLY A 30 -17.73 -5.96 2.03
C GLY A 30 -17.70 -6.52 3.46
N ASN A 31 -18.82 -7.05 3.98
CA ASN A 31 -18.88 -7.60 5.34
C ASN A 31 -19.96 -8.69 5.51
N HIS A 32 -19.68 -9.73 6.29
CA HIS A 32 -20.67 -10.77 6.58
C HIS A 32 -21.84 -10.29 7.46
N ASP A 33 -21.64 -9.23 8.26
CA ASP A 33 -22.70 -8.59 9.02
C ASP A 33 -23.44 -7.54 8.16
N PRO A 34 -24.76 -7.70 7.93
CA PRO A 34 -25.56 -6.72 7.17
C PRO A 34 -25.46 -5.29 7.70
N ASN A 35 -25.22 -5.08 9.00
CA ASN A 35 -25.03 -3.74 9.55
C ASN A 35 -23.77 -3.04 9.02
N TRP A 36 -22.80 -3.81 8.54
CA TRP A 36 -21.49 -3.33 8.11
C TRP A 36 -21.26 -3.52 6.61
N GLN A 37 -22.26 -3.96 5.85
CA GLN A 37 -22.17 -4.07 4.39
C GLN A 37 -22.03 -2.70 3.75
N GLY A 38 -20.91 -2.50 3.04
CA GLY A 38 -20.54 -1.23 2.47
C GLY A 38 -19.19 -1.29 1.78
N PHE A 39 -18.80 -0.17 1.17
CA PHE A 39 -17.52 -0.03 0.50
C PHE A 39 -16.48 0.59 1.45
N TYR A 40 -15.38 -0.11 1.65
CA TYR A 40 -14.35 0.26 2.62
C TYR A 40 -13.22 1.04 1.95
N LEU A 41 -12.89 2.20 2.52
CA LEU A 41 -11.83 3.08 2.06
C LEU A 41 -10.81 3.31 3.17
N ALA A 42 -9.53 3.26 2.82
CA ALA A 42 -8.47 3.76 3.66
C ALA A 42 -8.20 5.25 3.37
N ALA A 43 -7.69 5.97 4.37
CA ALA A 43 -7.31 7.38 4.21
C ALA A 43 -6.09 7.59 3.28
N THR A 44 -5.25 6.57 3.10
CA THR A 44 -4.06 6.67 2.23
C THR A 44 -3.95 5.48 1.29
N ALA A 45 -3.32 5.71 0.12
CA ALA A 45 -3.04 4.64 -0.83
C ALA A 45 -2.15 3.54 -0.23
N ARG A 46 -1.23 3.92 0.67
CA ARG A 46 -0.36 3.00 1.39
C ARG A 46 -1.14 2.05 2.29
N ASP A 47 -2.10 2.58 3.05
CA ASP A 47 -2.95 1.76 3.92
C ASP A 47 -3.86 0.85 3.09
N ALA A 48 -4.41 1.35 1.98
CA ALA A 48 -5.23 0.56 1.06
C ALA A 48 -4.46 -0.58 0.37
N ALA A 49 -3.16 -0.40 0.09
CA ALA A 49 -2.34 -1.42 -0.56
C ALA A 49 -2.20 -2.72 0.27
N GLY A 50 -2.40 -2.65 1.59
CA GLY A 50 -2.44 -3.84 2.44
C GLY A 50 -3.58 -4.81 2.08
N TYR A 51 -4.60 -4.33 1.37
CA TYR A 51 -5.77 -5.10 0.95
C TYR A 51 -5.72 -5.51 -0.53
N ALA A 52 -4.65 -5.17 -1.26
CA ALA A 52 -4.51 -5.45 -2.69
C ALA A 52 -4.15 -6.91 -3.00
N GLY A 53 -3.86 -7.74 -1.98
CA GLY A 53 -3.49 -9.15 -2.17
C GLY A 53 -4.70 -10.02 -2.53
N ASN A 54 -4.51 -10.99 -3.42
CA ASN A 54 -5.57 -11.88 -3.91
C ASN A 54 -6.00 -13.00 -2.93
N GLY A 55 -5.50 -12.99 -1.69
CA GLY A 55 -5.87 -13.95 -0.63
C GLY A 55 -5.17 -15.31 -0.73
N GLU A 56 -4.66 -15.69 -1.90
CA GLU A 56 -3.85 -16.90 -2.10
C GLU A 56 -2.35 -16.67 -1.86
N GLY A 57 -1.95 -15.40 -1.69
CA GLY A 57 -0.56 -15.00 -1.43
C GLY A 57 0.34 -15.07 -2.66
N ASN A 58 -0.22 -15.26 -3.85
CA ASN A 58 0.50 -15.43 -5.11
C ASN A 58 0.37 -14.23 -6.07
N GLY A 59 -0.34 -13.17 -5.69
CA GLY A 59 -0.56 -11.99 -6.53
C GLY A 59 -1.14 -10.79 -5.77
N ALA A 60 -1.03 -9.60 -6.39
CA ALA A 60 -1.69 -8.39 -5.93
C ALA A 60 -2.19 -7.56 -7.11
N GLY A 61 -3.32 -6.87 -6.94
CA GLY A 61 -3.93 -6.06 -8.00
C GLY A 61 -3.42 -4.62 -8.01
N GLY A 62 -3.78 -3.83 -7.00
CA GLY A 62 -3.39 -2.43 -6.95
C GLY A 62 -4.24 -1.58 -6.01
N VAL A 63 -4.15 -0.27 -6.17
CA VAL A 63 -4.93 0.70 -5.40
C VAL A 63 -5.61 1.68 -6.34
N VAL A 64 -6.88 1.92 -6.08
CA VAL A 64 -7.65 3.00 -6.67
C VAL A 64 -7.88 4.12 -5.68
N ARG A 65 -7.96 5.35 -6.19
CA ARG A 65 -8.52 6.51 -5.53
C ARG A 65 -10.01 6.56 -5.85
N VAL A 66 -10.81 6.76 -4.81
CA VAL A 66 -12.25 6.86 -4.92
C VAL A 66 -12.69 8.23 -4.44
N THR A 67 -13.41 8.94 -5.28
CA THR A 67 -13.97 10.25 -4.96
C THR A 67 -15.47 10.11 -4.83
N LEU A 68 -15.98 10.36 -3.62
CA LEU A 68 -17.41 10.30 -3.33
C LEU A 68 -18.14 11.54 -3.88
N PRO A 69 -19.46 11.44 -4.14
CA PRO A 69 -20.27 12.59 -4.50
C PRO A 69 -20.18 13.74 -3.47
N ASP A 70 -20.43 14.95 -3.93
CA ASP A 70 -20.46 16.13 -3.06
C ASP A 70 -21.60 16.07 -2.04
N GLY A 71 -21.42 16.74 -0.91
CA GLY A 71 -22.47 16.89 0.12
C GLY A 71 -22.61 15.70 1.06
N VAL A 72 -21.72 14.70 0.95
CA VAL A 72 -21.63 13.61 1.93
C VAL A 72 -21.28 14.16 3.32
N THR A 73 -22.02 13.71 4.32
CA THR A 73 -21.74 13.98 5.73
C THR A 73 -20.80 12.92 6.29
N VAL A 74 -19.80 13.31 7.07
CA VAL A 74 -18.89 12.37 7.73
C VAL A 74 -19.24 12.27 9.20
N GLN A 75 -19.50 11.04 9.65
CA GLN A 75 -19.71 10.74 11.06
C GLN A 75 -18.51 9.97 11.59
N THR A 76 -17.71 10.60 12.45
CA THR A 76 -16.53 9.98 13.04
C THR A 76 -16.87 9.23 14.32
N VAL A 77 -16.31 8.04 14.47
CA VAL A 77 -16.43 7.17 15.66
C VAL A 77 -15.08 6.54 16.00
N ASP A 78 -14.86 6.24 17.29
CA ASP A 78 -13.68 5.51 17.72
C ASP A 78 -13.84 4.01 17.44
N LYS A 79 -12.76 3.30 17.09
CA LYS A 79 -12.80 1.84 16.90
C LYS A 79 -13.42 1.08 18.08
N LYS A 80 -13.21 1.55 19.31
CA LYS A 80 -13.79 0.94 20.53
C LYS A 80 -15.32 0.96 20.53
N ASP A 81 -15.94 1.92 19.85
CA ASP A 81 -17.39 2.07 19.72
C ASP A 81 -17.95 1.21 18.58
N VAL A 82 -17.06 0.71 17.71
CA VAL A 82 -17.34 -0.10 16.50
C VAL A 82 -16.97 -1.58 16.70
N ASN A 83 -16.19 -1.90 17.74
CA ASN A 83 -15.61 -3.23 17.93
C ASN A 83 -16.69 -4.27 18.24
N VAL A 84 -17.24 -4.88 17.18
CA VAL A 84 -17.97 -6.14 17.23
C VAL A 84 -16.92 -7.22 17.42
N THR A 85 -16.75 -7.69 18.65
CA THR A 85 -15.84 -8.79 18.95
C THR A 85 -16.36 -10.05 18.28
N GLY A 86 -15.78 -10.42 17.13
CA GLY A 86 -15.99 -11.71 16.48
C GLY A 86 -17.05 -11.69 15.39
N ASP A 87 -16.79 -12.48 14.35
CA ASP A 87 -17.73 -12.77 13.27
C ASP A 87 -19.02 -13.36 13.88
N GLY A 88 -20.12 -12.59 13.86
CA GLY A 88 -21.47 -13.12 14.09
C GLY A 88 -22.32 -12.49 15.18
N ASP A 89 -21.85 -11.48 15.94
CA ASP A 89 -22.69 -10.83 16.96
C ASP A 89 -23.41 -9.58 16.43
N HIS A 90 -24.38 -9.83 15.53
CA HIS A 90 -25.21 -8.83 14.85
C HIS A 90 -26.02 -7.92 15.80
N ASP A 91 -26.06 -8.25 17.10
CA ASP A 91 -26.82 -7.56 18.15
C ASP A 91 -25.96 -7.23 19.39
N SER A 92 -24.67 -6.96 19.17
CA SER A 92 -23.80 -6.52 20.27
C SER A 92 -24.32 -5.24 20.94
N GLU A 93 -24.12 -5.12 22.27
CA GLU A 93 -24.49 -3.93 23.03
C GLU A 93 -23.81 -2.66 22.46
N GLN A 94 -22.60 -2.83 21.92
CA GLN A 94 -21.83 -1.79 21.25
C GLN A 94 -22.55 -1.28 20.00
N LEU A 95 -23.00 -2.18 19.11
CA LEU A 95 -23.76 -1.79 17.92
C LEU A 95 -25.06 -1.08 18.30
N ARG A 96 -25.79 -1.56 19.33
CA ARG A 96 -26.99 -0.89 19.82
C ARG A 96 -26.70 0.52 20.31
N LYS A 97 -25.64 0.71 21.10
CA LYS A 97 -25.19 2.04 21.58
C LYS A 97 -24.77 2.95 20.44
N LEU A 98 -24.08 2.40 19.43
CA LEU A 98 -23.70 3.14 18.23
C LEU A 98 -24.95 3.62 17.48
N LYS A 99 -25.89 2.72 17.17
CA LYS A 99 -27.15 3.07 16.51
C LYS A 99 -27.93 4.13 17.29
N GLU A 100 -28.04 3.99 18.62
CA GLU A 100 -28.67 4.97 19.50
C GLU A 100 -28.00 6.35 19.41
N LYS A 101 -26.66 6.41 19.48
CA LYS A 101 -25.88 7.65 19.33
C LYS A 101 -26.09 8.31 17.96
N LEU A 102 -26.32 7.50 16.93
CA LEU A 102 -26.56 7.94 15.56
C LEU A 102 -28.04 8.22 15.26
N GLY A 103 -28.94 7.99 16.22
CA GLY A 103 -30.39 8.11 16.04
C GLY A 103 -30.92 7.14 14.97
N ILE A 104 -30.39 5.92 14.93
CA ILE A 104 -30.80 4.83 14.05
C ILE A 104 -31.59 3.83 14.90
N GLY A 105 -32.76 3.39 14.42
CA GLY A 105 -33.58 2.42 15.12
C GLY A 105 -32.88 1.06 15.30
N PRO A 106 -33.24 0.28 16.33
CA PRO A 106 -32.59 -1.01 16.58
C PRO A 106 -32.74 -1.99 15.41
N ASP A 107 -33.90 -1.96 14.73
CA ASP A 107 -34.23 -2.84 13.61
C ASP A 107 -33.74 -2.32 12.24
N GLU A 108 -33.20 -1.10 12.17
CA GLU A 108 -32.64 -0.54 10.94
C GLU A 108 -31.21 -1.05 10.73
N GLN A 109 -30.87 -1.47 9.52
CA GLN A 109 -29.48 -1.81 9.16
C GLN A 109 -28.63 -0.53 9.14
N LEU A 110 -27.48 -0.56 9.82
CA LEU A 110 -26.67 0.64 10.06
C LEU A 110 -26.24 1.32 8.74
N MET A 111 -25.64 0.60 7.79
CA MET A 111 -25.20 1.22 6.53
C MET A 111 -26.35 1.70 5.65
N GLU A 112 -27.47 0.99 5.60
CA GLU A 112 -28.68 1.42 4.87
C GLU A 112 -29.24 2.75 5.43
N ALA A 113 -29.34 2.86 6.76
CA ALA A 113 -29.81 4.05 7.44
C ALA A 113 -28.87 5.24 7.24
N LEU A 114 -27.56 5.01 7.25
CA LEU A 114 -26.55 6.03 6.97
C LEU A 114 -26.58 6.48 5.50
N GLY A 115 -26.73 5.54 4.56
CA GLY A 115 -26.84 5.83 3.12
C GLY A 115 -28.05 6.71 2.81
N SER A 116 -29.20 6.40 3.41
CA SER A 116 -30.43 7.21 3.30
C SER A 116 -30.29 8.64 3.82
N ARG A 117 -29.29 8.89 4.67
CA ARG A 117 -28.97 10.21 5.24
C ARG A 117 -27.81 10.90 4.53
N ASN A 118 -27.28 10.31 3.45
CA ASN A 118 -26.07 10.74 2.76
C ASN A 118 -24.86 10.89 3.71
N THR A 119 -24.72 9.94 4.64
CA THR A 119 -23.69 9.94 5.67
C THR A 119 -22.77 8.75 5.51
N VAL A 120 -21.45 8.95 5.63
CA VAL A 120 -20.45 7.88 5.74
C VAL A 120 -19.95 7.77 7.17
N LEU A 121 -19.48 6.58 7.54
CA LEU A 121 -18.91 6.34 8.86
C LEU A 121 -17.38 6.31 8.76
N GLN A 122 -16.72 7.21 9.47
CA GLN A 122 -15.26 7.23 9.57
C GLN A 122 -14.84 6.65 10.93
N VAL A 123 -14.12 5.54 10.90
CA VAL A 123 -13.63 4.84 12.09
C VAL A 123 -12.18 5.23 12.32
N THR A 124 -11.92 5.80 13.49
CA THR A 124 -10.55 6.11 13.94
C THR A 124 -10.00 4.91 14.71
N VAL A 125 -8.94 4.31 14.18
CA VAL A 125 -8.20 3.24 14.83
C VAL A 125 -6.95 3.83 15.46
N PRO A 126 -6.86 3.90 16.80
CA PRO A 126 -5.64 4.37 17.45
C PRO A 126 -4.49 3.43 17.11
N GLY A 127 -3.32 3.98 16.79
CA GLY A 127 -2.12 3.19 16.59
C GLY A 127 -1.62 2.63 17.92
N GLU A 128 -1.30 1.33 17.95
CA GLU A 128 -0.69 0.69 19.12
C GLU A 128 0.84 0.74 19.03
N GLY A 129 1.52 0.81 20.18
CA GLY A 129 2.98 0.64 20.25
C GLY A 129 3.81 1.69 19.48
N GLY A 130 3.29 2.91 19.28
CA GLY A 130 3.97 3.97 18.53
C GLY A 130 3.70 3.97 17.03
N THR A 131 2.78 3.13 16.55
CA THR A 131 2.28 3.18 15.18
C THR A 131 1.32 4.35 14.95
N ARG A 132 1.13 4.75 13.69
CA ARG A 132 0.21 5.83 13.29
C ARG A 132 -1.24 5.37 13.50
N ALA A 133 -2.11 6.27 13.97
CA ALA A 133 -3.55 6.04 13.88
C ALA A 133 -3.97 5.92 12.41
N VAL A 134 -4.81 4.93 12.10
CA VAL A 134 -5.38 4.75 10.76
C VAL A 134 -6.85 5.13 10.77
N GLU A 135 -7.28 5.74 9.68
CA GLU A 135 -8.67 6.09 9.45
C GLU A 135 -9.21 5.20 8.35
N GLU A 136 -10.27 4.48 8.68
CA GLU A 136 -11.05 3.68 7.75
C GLU A 136 -12.40 4.34 7.56
N THR A 137 -12.85 4.47 6.32
CA THR A 137 -14.17 5.02 5.99
C THR A 137 -15.02 3.91 5.41
N ILE A 138 -16.17 3.67 6.03
CA ILE A 138 -17.17 2.73 5.56
C ILE A 138 -18.23 3.54 4.83
N VAL A 139 -18.38 3.29 3.54
CA VAL A 139 -19.28 4.02 2.64
C VAL A 139 -20.50 3.15 2.35
N PRO A 140 -21.71 3.59 2.71
CA PRO A 140 -22.94 2.92 2.29
C PRO A 140 -23.00 2.75 0.78
N TRP A 141 -23.53 1.61 0.30
CA TRP A 141 -23.58 1.31 -1.13
C TRP A 141 -24.33 2.37 -1.94
N GLN A 142 -25.41 2.94 -1.39
CA GLN A 142 -26.19 4.04 -1.98
C GLN A 142 -25.34 5.28 -2.29
N ILE A 143 -24.22 5.48 -1.56
CA ILE A 143 -23.27 6.57 -1.80
C ILE A 143 -22.16 6.08 -2.75
N ALA A 144 -21.64 4.88 -2.51
CA ALA A 144 -20.54 4.31 -3.30
C ALA A 144 -20.90 4.12 -4.78
N GLU A 145 -22.13 3.74 -5.10
CA GLU A 145 -22.62 3.58 -6.48
C GLU A 145 -22.53 4.87 -7.33
N HIS A 146 -22.35 6.03 -6.69
CA HIS A 146 -22.20 7.33 -7.35
C HIS A 146 -20.78 7.91 -7.27
N ALA A 147 -19.83 7.14 -6.74
CA ALA A 147 -18.43 7.54 -6.65
C ALA A 147 -17.71 7.36 -7.99
N THR A 148 -16.61 8.09 -8.16
CA THR A 148 -15.70 7.93 -9.30
C THR A 148 -14.41 7.23 -8.88
N VAL A 149 -13.88 6.36 -9.73
CA VAL A 149 -12.71 5.53 -9.47
C VAL A 149 -11.57 5.90 -10.41
N GLU A 150 -10.37 6.10 -9.86
CA GLU A 150 -9.14 6.37 -10.61
C GLU A 150 -8.03 5.42 -10.14
N GLN A 151 -7.36 4.70 -11.03
CA GLN A 151 -6.23 3.85 -10.65
C GLN A 151 -5.03 4.73 -10.25
N VAL A 152 -4.46 4.46 -9.07
CA VAL A 152 -3.29 5.19 -8.55
C VAL A 152 -2.01 4.40 -8.75
N ILE A 153 -2.09 3.10 -8.50
CA ILE A 153 -0.97 2.17 -8.60
C ILE A 153 -1.49 0.79 -8.98
N GLY A 154 -0.81 0.13 -9.90
CA GLY A 154 -0.98 -1.28 -10.19
C GLY A 154 0.19 -2.07 -9.60
N PHE A 155 -0.12 -3.24 -9.07
CA PHE A 155 0.83 -4.30 -8.80
C PHE A 155 0.61 -5.41 -9.83
N ASP A 156 1.68 -6.12 -10.19
CA ASP A 156 1.54 -7.29 -11.05
C ASP A 156 0.76 -8.39 -10.31
N ASP A 157 -0.16 -9.08 -10.99
CA ASP A 157 -0.84 -10.26 -10.44
C ASP A 157 0.11 -11.47 -10.44
N SER A 158 1.14 -11.37 -9.61
CA SER A 158 2.22 -12.33 -9.45
C SER A 158 2.86 -12.18 -8.07
N MET A 159 3.67 -13.18 -7.66
CA MET A 159 4.43 -13.10 -6.40
C MET A 159 5.31 -11.86 -6.32
N ARG A 160 5.79 -11.35 -7.46
CA ARG A 160 6.57 -10.10 -7.50
C ARG A 160 5.71 -8.89 -7.18
N GLY A 161 4.49 -8.81 -7.71
CA GLY A 161 3.59 -7.73 -7.37
C GLY A 161 3.07 -7.83 -5.94
N ALA A 162 2.86 -9.03 -5.41
CA ALA A 162 2.57 -9.22 -3.98
C ALA A 162 3.72 -8.71 -3.09
N ALA A 163 4.96 -9.02 -3.44
CA ALA A 163 6.13 -8.48 -2.73
C ALA A 163 6.24 -6.96 -2.89
N ALA A 164 5.93 -6.42 -4.07
CA ALA A 164 5.94 -4.98 -4.33
C ALA A 164 4.85 -4.23 -3.53
N ALA A 165 3.66 -4.82 -3.39
CA ALA A 165 2.59 -4.29 -2.57
C ALA A 165 2.99 -4.27 -1.08
N ALA A 166 3.56 -5.37 -0.57
CA ALA A 166 4.06 -5.46 0.80
C ALA A 166 5.17 -4.43 1.07
N ASP A 167 6.08 -4.24 0.11
CA ASP A 167 7.13 -3.23 0.21
C ASP A 167 6.58 -1.80 0.18
N TYR A 168 5.59 -1.50 -0.67
CA TYR A 168 4.91 -0.22 -0.68
C TYR A 168 4.21 0.07 0.66
N VAL A 169 3.56 -0.94 1.25
CA VAL A 169 2.99 -0.83 2.60
C VAL A 169 4.07 -0.56 3.65
N ALA A 170 5.25 -1.16 3.53
CA ALA A 170 6.34 -0.98 4.50
C ALA A 170 7.06 0.37 4.37
N THR A 171 7.29 0.85 3.14
CA THR A 171 8.18 1.99 2.88
C THR A 171 7.46 3.23 2.36
N GLY A 172 6.28 3.07 1.75
CA GLY A 172 5.61 4.13 1.00
C GLY A 172 6.22 4.42 -0.37
N THR A 173 7.24 3.66 -0.79
CA THR A 173 7.95 3.86 -2.07
C THR A 173 7.24 3.09 -3.18
N ARG A 174 6.80 3.77 -4.25
CA ARG A 174 6.10 3.07 -5.33
C ARG A 174 7.07 2.16 -6.11
N PRO A 175 6.60 1.07 -6.72
CA PRO A 175 7.41 0.24 -7.60
C PRO A 175 8.06 1.06 -8.73
N SER A 176 7.32 1.99 -9.35
CA SER A 176 7.82 2.91 -10.37
C SER A 176 8.90 3.87 -9.87
N ASP A 177 8.92 4.18 -8.58
CA ASP A 177 9.91 5.09 -7.99
C ASP A 177 11.26 4.38 -7.78
N ARG A 178 11.29 3.04 -7.85
CA ARG A 178 12.51 2.23 -7.84
C ARG A 178 13.14 2.06 -9.22
N ASP A 179 12.34 2.21 -10.27
CA ASP A 179 12.79 2.25 -11.67
C ASP A 179 13.08 3.68 -12.15
N ALA A 180 12.82 4.69 -11.33
CA ALA A 180 13.43 6.00 -11.51
C ALA A 180 14.96 5.81 -11.40
N PRO A 181 15.75 6.17 -12.43
CA PRO A 181 17.16 5.90 -12.42
C PRO A 181 17.76 6.61 -11.20
N PHE A 182 18.41 5.83 -10.32
CA PHE A 182 19.32 6.30 -9.27
C PHE A 182 20.53 7.09 -9.83
N TRP A 183 20.52 7.42 -11.12
CA TRP A 183 21.41 8.35 -11.78
C TRP A 183 20.61 9.25 -12.73
N ASP A 184 20.06 10.35 -12.22
CA ASP A 184 19.91 11.55 -13.03
C ASP A 184 20.98 12.57 -12.61
N LEU A 185 22.22 12.27 -13.01
CA LEU A 185 23.35 13.19 -13.01
C LEU A 185 23.54 13.83 -14.40
N ALA A 186 22.57 13.66 -15.32
CA ALA A 186 22.68 14.17 -16.69
C ALA A 186 22.03 15.56 -16.87
N ASP A 187 21.21 16.02 -15.93
CA ASP A 187 20.65 17.39 -15.96
C ASP A 187 21.54 18.47 -15.29
N ILE A 188 22.81 18.16 -15.00
CA ILE A 188 23.83 19.21 -14.77
C ILE A 188 24.79 19.23 -15.96
N ALA A 189 24.32 19.76 -17.09
CA ALA A 189 25.18 20.36 -18.09
C ALA A 189 24.59 21.68 -18.58
N GLY A 190 24.86 22.73 -17.80
CA GLY A 190 24.58 24.12 -18.14
C GLY A 190 25.71 25.02 -17.64
N THR A 191 26.91 24.80 -18.16
CA THR A 191 28.04 25.75 -18.31
C THR A 191 28.31 26.75 -17.17
N ASP A 192 29.32 26.45 -16.35
CA ASP A 192 30.49 27.32 -16.25
C ASP A 192 31.73 26.57 -15.72
N HIS A 193 32.88 26.92 -16.29
CA HIS A 193 34.19 26.30 -16.11
C HIS A 193 34.61 26.03 -14.67
N LEU A 194 34.89 24.77 -14.32
CA LEU A 194 35.96 24.41 -13.39
C LEU A 194 36.67 23.14 -13.89
N SER A 195 37.97 23.29 -14.17
CA SER A 195 38.86 22.19 -14.53
C SER A 195 38.84 21.09 -13.46
N PRO A 196 38.97 19.80 -13.83
CA PRO A 196 39.10 18.73 -12.85
C PRO A 196 40.35 18.96 -11.99
N PRO A 197 40.30 18.65 -10.68
CA PRO A 197 41.50 18.67 -9.84
C PRO A 197 42.53 17.68 -10.40
N ALA A 198 43.79 18.10 -10.42
CA ALA A 198 44.90 17.28 -10.90
C ALA A 198 44.91 15.92 -10.18
N ALA A 199 45.10 14.85 -10.96
CA ALA A 199 45.33 13.52 -10.40
C ALA A 199 46.56 13.55 -9.46
N PRO A 200 46.52 12.85 -8.32
CA PRO A 200 47.71 12.72 -7.47
C PRO A 200 48.84 12.03 -8.27
N PRO A 201 50.10 12.44 -8.07
CA PRO A 201 51.22 11.89 -8.82
C PRO A 201 51.37 10.39 -8.54
N ALA A 202 51.61 9.63 -9.62
CA ALA A 202 51.97 8.22 -9.52
C ALA A 202 53.24 8.05 -8.66
N PRO A 203 53.33 6.99 -7.84
CA PRO A 203 54.56 6.69 -7.11
C PRO A 203 55.71 6.46 -8.12
N GLN A 204 56.82 7.17 -7.92
CA GLN A 204 58.01 7.04 -8.75
C GLN A 204 58.67 5.66 -8.56
N PRO A 205 59.23 5.06 -9.63
CA PRO A 205 60.10 3.89 -9.50
C PRO A 205 61.42 4.31 -8.85
N ALA A 206 61.86 3.53 -7.85
CA ALA A 206 63.20 3.65 -7.30
C ALA A 206 64.17 2.85 -8.20
N ASP A 207 65.07 3.55 -8.87
CA ASP A 207 66.13 2.96 -9.68
C ASP A 207 67.40 2.67 -8.84
N GLY A 208 67.86 1.42 -8.92
CA GLY A 208 69.27 0.95 -8.83
C GLY A 208 69.92 0.86 -7.44
N GLU A 209 70.80 -0.09 -7.11
CA GLU A 209 71.41 -1.21 -7.83
C GLU A 209 72.10 -2.16 -6.82
N ALA A 210 72.17 -3.46 -7.21
CA ALA A 210 73.21 -4.48 -7.03
C ALA A 210 73.91 -4.77 -5.66
N SER A 211 73.85 -6.04 -5.21
CA SER A 211 74.98 -7.01 -5.32
C SER A 211 74.81 -8.32 -4.50
N GLY A 212 75.22 -9.45 -5.10
CA GLY A 212 75.64 -10.71 -4.44
C GLY A 212 74.68 -11.91 -4.58
N SER A 213 74.91 -12.88 -5.48
CA SER A 213 75.71 -14.13 -5.29
C SER A 213 75.05 -15.10 -4.29
N THR A 214 74.74 -16.39 -4.53
CA THR A 214 75.23 -17.46 -5.44
C THR A 214 74.37 -18.72 -5.22
N ALA A 215 74.29 -19.61 -6.25
CA ALA A 215 74.12 -21.09 -6.17
C ALA A 215 72.79 -21.65 -5.61
N ASP A 216 72.26 -22.82 -5.97
CA ASP A 216 72.51 -23.89 -6.95
C ASP A 216 71.39 -24.95 -6.76
N ALA A 217 71.14 -25.74 -7.80
CA ALA A 217 70.53 -27.08 -7.87
C ALA A 217 69.05 -27.33 -7.48
N GLY A 218 68.32 -27.96 -8.43
CA GLY A 218 67.34 -29.02 -8.09
C GLY A 218 65.98 -29.01 -8.79
N HIS A 219 65.92 -29.52 -10.03
CA HIS A 219 64.79 -30.37 -10.51
C HIS A 219 64.99 -31.80 -9.94
N PRO A 220 64.08 -32.82 -10.03
CA PRO A 220 62.78 -32.91 -10.75
C PRO A 220 61.67 -33.80 -10.06
N TYR A 221 60.55 -34.05 -10.77
CA TYR A 221 59.57 -35.20 -10.66
C TYR A 221 58.69 -35.29 -9.38
N SER A 222 57.46 -35.84 -9.32
CA SER A 222 56.59 -36.75 -10.09
C SER A 222 55.12 -36.50 -9.64
N HIS A 223 54.08 -36.58 -10.48
CA HIS A 223 53.23 -37.74 -10.85
C HIS A 223 52.23 -38.26 -9.78
N ASP A 224 51.06 -38.65 -10.31
CA ASP A 224 49.99 -39.52 -9.77
C ASP A 224 48.94 -38.90 -8.82
N GLU A 225 47.70 -38.73 -9.30
CA GLU A 225 46.59 -39.71 -9.31
C GLU A 225 45.99 -39.96 -7.91
N LEU A 226 44.79 -39.41 -7.69
CA LEU A 226 43.52 -40.14 -7.56
C LEU A 226 42.34 -39.14 -7.44
#